data_AF-A0A374K518-F1
#
_entry.id   AF-A0A374K518-F1
#
_cell.length_a   1.000
_cell.length_b   1.000
_cell.length_c   1.000
_cell.angle_alpha   90.00
_cell.angle_beta   90.00
_cell.angle_gamma   90.00
#
_symmetry.space_group_name_H-M   'P 1'
#
loop_
_entity.id
_entity.type
_entity.pdbx_description
1 polymer ?
#
loop_
_entity_poly.entity_id
_entity_poly.type
_entity_poly.pdbx_seq_one_letter_code
_entity_poly.pdbx_strand_id
1 'polypeptide(L)'
;MVKSNNKGFSLVEIIIAAAIFAILIYPITNALITATKTGTTSTKKQYAVEKAEEIMEIFKTADLSGNVNIPDGNGTKTYSFTKGTPSGKSITLPNSKTAEYSDTTYTCNDVSIGKSYETYTCQVDVNDAAYQVLKNGYVLAGLDGGATFKSDESGAIQTNATESGTIRNLDSKQSAIIIGATYNVAATGSNLDNLAYQYFLDAKLDVLRKYDVQYNHYLSGGGTFDEDHFQKNTKIKISKLGSTYTVECYVEYTDYTTVSVIRSQYESSGKNVYKPTTLYGDGIVYKQEFTNGLPPVYLLYVPAIYNGSYCTTDTITVDNSGISEKADVYVFETTAELSDTYKKIIREQFNVANVDDLTYTNAGKNTKMSDVKVRLKLAAGAKSSDLNVYANFDFDNVNSDYPVARLTEDQSDSVYMYDITVTLTDSKGNKTTVTGTRGK
;
A
#
# COMPACT_ATOMS: atom_id res chain seq x y z
N MET A 1 25.34 -46.59 55.79
CA MET A 1 26.17 -47.26 54.77
C MET A 1 25.66 -46.79 53.40
N VAL A 2 26.40 -45.92 52.71
CA VAL A 2 26.19 -45.63 51.29
C VAL A 2 27.49 -46.01 50.60
N LYS A 3 27.44 -47.04 49.75
CA LYS A 3 28.60 -47.57 49.04
C LYS A 3 28.70 -46.79 47.73
N SER A 4 29.63 -45.83 47.65
CA SER A 4 29.87 -45.06 46.43
C SER A 4 30.44 -45.98 45.35
N ASN A 5 29.63 -46.30 44.33
CA ASN A 5 30.02 -47.16 43.21
C ASN A 5 30.74 -46.34 42.14
N ASN A 6 31.98 -45.94 42.41
CA ASN A 6 32.82 -45.29 41.40
C ASN A 6 33.41 -46.35 40.46
N LYS A 7 32.62 -46.76 39.46
CA LYS A 7 33.16 -47.40 38.26
C LYS A 7 33.91 -46.32 37.48
N GLY A 8 35.21 -46.19 37.75
CA GLY A 8 36.10 -45.37 36.93
C GLY A 8 36.14 -45.88 35.49
N PHE A 9 36.35 -44.98 34.54
CA PHE A 9 36.46 -45.32 33.13
C PHE A 9 37.68 -46.21 32.87
N SER A 10 37.50 -47.26 32.07
CA SER A 10 38.59 -48.10 31.59
C SER A 10 39.47 -47.33 30.60
N LEU A 11 40.76 -47.61 30.58
CA LEU A 11 41.71 -47.03 29.62
C LEU A 11 41.24 -47.26 28.16
N VAL A 12 40.63 -48.41 27.89
CA VAL A 12 40.07 -48.76 26.58
C VAL A 12 38.89 -47.84 26.22
N GLU A 13 38.01 -47.53 27.17
CA GLU A 13 36.87 -46.63 26.96
C GLU A 13 37.36 -45.21 26.65
N ILE A 14 38.43 -44.75 27.31
CA ILE A 14 39.04 -43.45 27.06
C ILE A 14 39.65 -43.39 25.65
N ILE A 15 40.38 -44.42 25.23
CA ILE A 15 40.98 -44.48 23.89
C ILE A 15 39.91 -44.49 22.80
N ILE A 16 38.85 -45.30 22.97
CA ILE A 16 37.74 -45.36 22.02
C ILE A 16 37.00 -44.01 21.98
N ALA A 17 36.72 -43.40 23.12
CA ALA A 17 36.08 -42.09 23.18
C ALA A 17 36.92 -41.00 22.50
N ALA A 18 38.24 -40.98 22.72
CA ALA A 18 39.15 -40.04 22.07
C ALA A 18 39.23 -40.26 20.55
N ALA A 19 39.25 -41.51 20.09
CA ALA A 19 39.25 -41.84 18.67
C ALA A 19 37.95 -41.42 17.97
N ILE A 20 36.78 -41.72 18.58
CA ILE A 20 35.48 -41.30 18.08
C ILE A 20 35.39 -39.76 18.06
N PHE A 21 35.85 -39.09 19.12
CA PHE A 21 35.87 -37.64 19.20
C PHE A 21 36.75 -37.02 18.11
N ALA A 22 37.94 -37.57 17.85
CA ALA A 22 38.83 -37.10 16.79
C ALA A 22 38.25 -37.30 15.38
N ILE A 23 37.52 -38.41 15.14
CA ILE A 23 36.84 -38.67 13.87
C ILE A 23 35.68 -37.69 13.65
N LEU A 24 34.95 -37.35 14.72
CA LEU A 24 33.78 -36.45 14.65
C LEU A 24 34.14 -34.96 14.65
N ILE A 25 35.22 -34.54 15.30
CA ILE A 25 35.54 -33.11 15.43
C ILE A 25 35.88 -32.47 14.08
N TYR A 26 36.58 -33.18 13.21
CA TYR A 26 36.98 -32.65 11.90
C TYR A 26 35.78 -32.25 11.02
N PRO A 27 34.78 -33.11 10.74
CA PRO A 27 33.61 -32.72 9.97
C PRO A 27 32.75 -31.67 10.69
N ILE A 28 32.65 -31.69 12.03
CA ILE A 28 31.90 -30.69 12.80
C ILE A 28 32.54 -29.30 12.69
N THR A 29 33.85 -29.20 12.84
CA THR A 29 34.57 -27.92 12.71
C THR A 29 34.49 -27.38 11.29
N ASN A 30 34.63 -28.24 10.27
CA ASN A 30 34.46 -27.82 8.87
C ASN A 30 33.03 -27.36 8.57
N ALA A 31 32.03 -28.05 9.09
CA ALA A 31 30.62 -27.65 8.96
C ALA A 31 30.35 -26.32 9.65
N LEU A 32 30.89 -26.10 10.86
CA LEU A 32 30.73 -24.85 11.61
C LEU A 32 31.42 -23.66 10.93
N ILE A 33 32.65 -23.86 10.41
CA ILE A 33 33.36 -22.84 9.64
C ILE A 33 32.59 -22.49 8.37
N THR A 34 32.06 -23.50 7.67
CA THR A 34 31.26 -23.31 6.47
C THR A 34 29.97 -22.56 6.79
N ALA A 35 29.23 -22.97 7.82
CA ALA A 35 28.00 -22.31 8.25
C ALA A 35 28.23 -20.85 8.64
N THR A 36 29.31 -20.56 9.38
CA THR A 36 29.69 -19.18 9.75
C THR A 36 30.04 -18.34 8.52
N LYS A 37 30.81 -18.90 7.57
CA LYS A 37 31.12 -18.24 6.29
C LYS A 37 29.86 -17.99 5.46
N THR A 38 28.98 -18.98 5.33
CA THR A 38 27.70 -18.84 4.64
C THR A 38 26.84 -17.76 5.28
N GLY A 39 26.70 -17.77 6.62
CA GLY A 39 25.93 -16.76 7.35
C GLY A 39 26.48 -15.35 7.11
N THR A 40 27.78 -15.15 7.27
CA THR A 40 28.42 -13.84 7.00
C THR A 40 28.29 -13.38 5.54
N THR A 41 28.41 -14.29 4.57
CA THR A 41 28.20 -13.97 3.15
C THR A 41 26.74 -13.61 2.87
N SER A 42 25.78 -14.34 3.42
CA SER A 42 24.35 -14.04 3.28
C SER A 42 24.00 -12.67 3.87
N THR A 43 24.49 -12.36 5.08
CA THR A 43 24.30 -11.04 5.70
C THR A 43 24.94 -9.92 4.88
N LYS A 44 26.14 -10.11 4.33
CA LYS A 44 26.77 -9.13 3.44
C LYS A 44 25.96 -8.87 2.17
N LYS A 45 25.46 -9.94 1.55
CA LYS A 45 24.62 -9.85 0.36
C LYS A 45 23.31 -9.10 0.66
N GLN A 46 22.69 -9.39 1.80
CA GLN A 46 21.49 -8.68 2.24
C GLN A 46 21.74 -7.17 2.38
N TYR A 47 22.80 -6.76 3.08
CA TYR A 47 23.11 -5.33 3.22
C TYR A 47 23.45 -4.65 1.88
N ALA A 48 24.09 -5.37 0.95
CA ALA A 48 24.33 -4.85 -0.39
C ALA A 48 23.02 -4.67 -1.17
N VAL A 49 22.06 -5.60 -1.06
CA VAL A 49 20.74 -5.46 -1.69
C VAL A 49 20.01 -4.25 -1.11
N GLU A 50 19.88 -4.16 0.22
CA GLU A 50 19.20 -3.05 0.90
C GLU A 50 19.81 -1.68 0.51
N LYS A 51 21.14 -1.59 0.43
CA LYS A 51 21.81 -0.35 0.02
C LYS A 51 21.62 -0.04 -1.46
N ALA A 52 21.63 -1.04 -2.34
CA ALA A 52 21.35 -0.85 -3.76
C ALA A 52 19.91 -0.39 -3.99
N GLU A 53 18.95 -0.92 -3.23
CA GLU A 53 17.55 -0.47 -3.23
C GLU A 53 17.42 0.98 -2.77
N GLU A 54 18.07 1.37 -1.67
CA GLU A 54 18.09 2.75 -1.19
C GLU A 54 18.65 3.72 -2.25
N ILE A 55 19.78 3.38 -2.87
CA ILE A 55 20.38 4.18 -3.94
C ILE A 55 19.43 4.28 -5.14
N MET A 56 18.79 3.17 -5.52
CA MET A 56 17.80 3.13 -6.60
C MET A 56 16.63 4.08 -6.32
N GLU A 57 16.03 4.03 -5.13
CA GLU A 57 14.92 4.91 -4.74
C GLU A 57 15.29 6.39 -4.80
N ILE A 58 16.53 6.73 -4.44
CA ILE A 58 17.03 8.10 -4.56
C ILE A 58 17.22 8.49 -6.02
N PHE A 59 17.78 7.62 -6.87
CA PHE A 59 17.92 7.89 -8.31
C PHE A 59 16.58 8.02 -9.04
N LYS A 60 15.53 7.37 -8.54
CA LYS A 60 14.17 7.59 -9.03
C LYS A 60 13.68 9.03 -8.82
N THR A 61 14.22 9.76 -7.84
CA THR A 61 13.79 11.13 -7.51
C THR A 61 14.83 12.22 -7.79
N ALA A 62 16.08 11.84 -8.01
CA ALA A 62 17.19 12.76 -8.23
C ALA A 62 17.04 13.59 -9.51
N ASP A 63 17.64 14.79 -9.49
CA ASP A 63 17.93 15.53 -10.71
C ASP A 63 19.08 14.85 -11.45
N LEU A 64 18.79 14.37 -12.66
CA LEU A 64 19.74 13.65 -13.50
C LEU A 64 20.50 14.59 -14.46
N SER A 65 20.31 15.91 -14.34
CA SER A 65 21.01 16.90 -15.18
C SER A 65 22.54 16.86 -14.97
N GLY A 66 22.98 16.65 -13.73
CA GLY A 66 24.39 16.61 -13.31
C GLY A 66 24.73 15.41 -12.43
N ASN A 67 25.72 15.57 -11.55
CA ASN A 67 26.08 14.57 -10.54
C ASN A 67 24.97 14.39 -9.50
N VAL A 68 24.85 13.18 -8.94
CA VAL A 68 23.89 12.87 -7.88
C VAL A 68 24.63 12.70 -6.57
N ASN A 69 24.16 13.33 -5.50
CA ASN A 69 24.79 13.27 -4.18
C ASN A 69 23.83 12.64 -3.19
N ILE A 70 24.29 11.59 -2.51
CA ILE A 70 23.48 10.82 -1.55
C ILE A 70 24.17 10.89 -0.18
N PRO A 71 23.54 11.45 0.87
CA PRO A 71 24.11 11.38 2.21
C PRO A 71 24.14 9.93 2.70
N ASP A 72 25.14 9.56 3.50
CA ASP A 72 25.12 8.31 4.24
C ASP A 72 24.03 8.34 5.32
N GLY A 73 23.61 7.18 5.80
CA GLY A 73 22.50 7.06 6.78
C GLY A 73 22.73 7.79 8.11
N ASN A 74 23.95 8.29 8.36
CA ASN A 74 24.34 9.04 9.55
C ASN A 74 24.59 10.54 9.28
N GLY A 75 24.48 10.99 8.02
CA GLY A 75 24.74 12.38 7.61
C GLY A 75 26.21 12.83 7.70
N THR A 76 27.15 11.90 7.86
CA THR A 76 28.58 12.15 8.06
C THR A 76 29.40 12.14 6.78
N LYS A 77 28.95 11.40 5.76
CA LYS A 77 29.60 11.27 4.45
C LYS A 77 28.56 11.48 3.36
N THR A 78 28.98 12.03 2.22
CA THR A 78 28.15 12.10 1.02
C THR A 78 28.77 11.21 -0.06
N TYR A 79 27.98 10.27 -0.57
CA TYR A 79 28.31 9.49 -1.76
C TYR A 79 28.02 10.35 -2.99
N SER A 80 29.09 10.81 -3.64
CA SER A 80 28.99 11.55 -4.90
C SER A 80 29.05 10.59 -6.08
N PHE A 81 27.96 10.53 -6.82
CA PHE A 81 27.83 9.78 -8.06
C PHE A 81 28.18 10.68 -9.23
N THR A 82 29.32 10.42 -9.86
CA THR A 82 29.76 11.16 -11.04
C THR A 82 28.99 10.68 -12.26
N LYS A 83 28.37 11.62 -12.96
CA LYS A 83 27.67 11.36 -14.23
C LYS A 83 28.69 11.05 -15.34
N GLY A 84 28.52 9.91 -15.99
CA GLY A 84 29.28 9.52 -17.17
C GLY A 84 28.79 10.21 -18.44
N THR A 85 29.52 10.03 -19.53
CA THR A 85 29.09 10.49 -20.85
C THR A 85 27.90 9.66 -21.34
N PRO A 86 26.75 10.27 -21.69
CA PRO A 86 25.61 9.54 -22.22
C PRO A 86 25.95 8.86 -23.55
N SER A 87 25.55 7.60 -23.72
CA SER A 87 25.65 6.91 -25.01
C SER A 87 24.35 7.09 -25.79
N GLY A 88 24.41 7.79 -26.93
CA GLY A 88 23.24 8.05 -27.77
C GLY A 88 22.85 6.84 -28.60
N LYS A 89 21.55 6.52 -28.61
CA LYS A 89 20.92 5.42 -29.33
C LYS A 89 19.57 5.88 -29.89
N SER A 90 18.98 5.11 -30.80
CA SER A 90 17.72 5.48 -31.44
C SER A 90 16.72 4.33 -31.53
N ILE A 91 15.43 4.70 -31.55
CA ILE A 91 14.28 3.80 -31.69
C ILE A 91 13.42 4.28 -32.85
N THR A 92 13.07 3.36 -33.76
CA THR A 92 12.04 3.61 -34.77
C THR A 92 10.65 3.46 -34.15
N LEU A 93 9.85 4.53 -34.21
CA LEU A 93 8.50 4.60 -33.67
C LEU A 93 7.46 4.01 -34.64
N PRO A 94 6.24 3.71 -34.17
CA PRO A 94 5.16 3.19 -35.04
C PRO A 94 4.81 4.09 -36.23
N ASN A 95 4.98 5.41 -36.11
CA ASN A 95 4.79 6.37 -37.20
C ASN A 95 6.02 6.54 -38.12
N SER A 96 7.00 5.64 -38.05
CA SER A 96 8.27 5.68 -38.79
C SER A 96 9.20 6.86 -38.45
N LYS A 97 8.87 7.66 -37.43
CA LYS A 97 9.82 8.66 -36.90
C LYS A 97 10.85 7.98 -36.00
N THR A 98 11.93 8.70 -35.72
CA THR A 98 12.99 8.24 -34.83
C THR A 98 12.91 8.98 -33.49
N ALA A 99 12.96 8.25 -32.38
CA ALA A 99 13.20 8.80 -31.05
C ALA A 99 14.64 8.50 -30.65
N GLU A 100 15.40 9.55 -30.36
CA GLU A 100 16.76 9.44 -29.79
C GLU A 100 16.66 9.29 -28.28
N TYR A 101 17.42 8.36 -27.72
CA TYR A 101 17.53 8.09 -26.30
C TYR A 101 18.99 7.87 -25.90
N SER A 102 19.24 7.76 -24.60
CA SER A 102 20.55 7.66 -24.02
C SER A 102 20.59 6.68 -22.85
N ASP A 103 21.72 5.97 -22.77
CA ASP A 103 22.14 5.29 -21.55
C ASP A 103 23.17 6.15 -20.85
N THR A 104 22.93 6.47 -19.59
CA THR A 104 23.85 7.24 -18.75
C THR A 104 24.24 6.43 -17.53
N THR A 105 25.54 6.22 -17.34
CA THR A 105 26.09 5.53 -16.18
C THR A 105 26.57 6.54 -15.14
N TYR A 106 26.20 6.34 -13.89
CA TYR A 106 26.69 7.08 -12.74
C TYR A 106 27.56 6.18 -11.88
N THR A 107 28.73 6.67 -11.44
CA THR A 107 29.68 5.85 -10.67
C THR A 107 30.02 6.49 -9.33
N CYS A 108 30.05 5.69 -8.27
CA CYS A 108 30.58 6.05 -6.96
C CYS A 108 31.48 4.91 -6.43
N ASN A 109 32.75 5.17 -6.16
CA ASN A 109 33.71 4.15 -5.73
C ASN A 109 33.84 4.00 -4.21
N ASP A 110 33.01 4.71 -3.45
CA ASP A 110 33.22 4.96 -2.03
C ASP A 110 32.02 4.58 -1.15
N VAL A 111 31.11 3.75 -1.69
CA VAL A 111 29.91 3.29 -0.96
C VAL A 111 30.34 2.32 0.12
N SER A 112 30.04 2.63 1.38
CA SER A 112 30.48 1.83 2.52
C SER A 112 29.31 1.15 3.19
N ILE A 113 29.42 -0.17 3.44
CA ILE A 113 28.30 -1.00 3.89
C ILE A 113 28.72 -1.87 5.09
N GLY A 114 27.85 -1.91 6.11
CA GLY A 114 27.96 -2.81 7.25
C GLY A 114 28.98 -2.38 8.33
N LYS A 115 29.04 -3.17 9.42
CA LYS A 115 29.80 -2.84 10.66
C LYS A 115 31.32 -2.77 10.49
N SER A 116 31.86 -3.31 9.40
CA SER A 116 33.30 -3.27 9.06
C SER A 116 33.62 -2.26 7.93
N TYR A 117 32.62 -1.50 7.47
CA TYR A 117 32.77 -0.47 6.44
C TYR A 117 33.47 -0.95 5.17
N GLU A 118 33.10 -2.14 4.66
CA GLU A 118 33.63 -2.61 3.37
C GLU A 118 33.19 -1.63 2.26
N THR A 119 34.14 -1.21 1.44
CA THR A 119 33.91 -0.27 0.33
C THR A 119 33.49 -1.04 -0.91
N TYR A 120 32.43 -0.54 -1.56
CA TYR A 120 31.87 -1.05 -2.80
C TYR A 120 32.01 0.00 -3.89
N THR A 121 32.26 -0.46 -5.11
CA THR A 121 32.02 0.34 -6.31
C THR A 121 30.55 0.21 -6.69
N CYS A 122 29.85 1.33 -6.73
CA CYS A 122 28.47 1.43 -7.18
C CYS A 122 28.40 2.02 -8.57
N GLN A 123 27.67 1.34 -9.45
CA GLN A 123 27.30 1.81 -10.78
C GLN A 123 25.78 1.92 -10.85
N VAL A 124 25.25 3.05 -11.31
CA VAL A 124 23.83 3.25 -11.58
C VAL A 124 23.66 3.56 -13.06
N ASP A 125 23.08 2.63 -13.80
CA ASP A 125 22.77 2.80 -15.21
C ASP A 125 21.34 3.31 -15.36
N VAL A 126 21.18 4.42 -16.08
CA VAL A 126 19.89 5.06 -16.34
C VAL A 126 19.64 5.09 -17.84
N ASN A 127 18.55 4.49 -18.28
CA ASN A 127 18.09 4.48 -19.67
C ASN A 127 16.84 5.37 -19.79
N ASP A 128 16.79 6.30 -20.74
CA ASP A 128 15.63 7.20 -20.96
C ASP A 128 14.79 6.85 -22.21
N ALA A 129 14.92 5.64 -22.76
CA ALA A 129 14.20 5.21 -23.96
C ALA A 129 12.68 5.40 -23.83
N ALA A 130 12.13 4.96 -22.71
CA ALA A 130 10.69 4.99 -22.49
C ALA A 130 10.17 6.44 -22.36
N TYR A 131 10.96 7.34 -21.77
CA TYR A 131 10.70 8.79 -21.76
C TYR A 131 10.63 9.40 -23.16
N GLN A 132 11.60 9.07 -24.01
CA GLN A 132 11.69 9.63 -25.36
C GLN A 132 10.60 9.09 -26.29
N VAL A 133 10.22 7.82 -26.10
CA VAL A 133 9.07 7.21 -26.79
C VAL A 133 7.75 7.86 -26.35
N LEU A 134 7.59 8.11 -25.04
CA LEU A 134 6.40 8.77 -24.48
C LEU A 134 6.23 10.21 -24.97
N LYS A 135 7.33 10.97 -25.07
CA LYS A 135 7.32 12.33 -25.65
C LYS A 135 6.78 12.36 -27.09
N ASN A 136 6.88 11.24 -27.80
CA ASN A 136 6.36 11.08 -29.16
C ASN A 136 4.95 10.44 -29.20
N GLY A 137 4.30 10.29 -28.04
CA GLY A 137 2.94 9.82 -27.91
C GLY A 137 2.80 8.30 -27.96
N TYR A 138 3.82 7.51 -27.62
CA TYR A 138 3.75 6.04 -27.59
C TYR A 138 4.19 5.48 -26.25
N VAL A 139 3.84 4.23 -25.93
CA VAL A 139 4.32 3.55 -24.72
C VAL A 139 5.27 2.42 -25.11
N LEU A 140 6.50 2.46 -24.59
CA LEU A 140 7.48 1.39 -24.76
C LEU A 140 7.10 0.18 -23.89
N ALA A 141 7.02 -1.01 -24.48
CA ALA A 141 6.72 -2.27 -23.81
C ALA A 141 7.97 -3.12 -23.54
N GLY A 142 9.01 -2.95 -24.35
CA GLY A 142 10.29 -3.64 -24.18
C GLY A 142 11.33 -3.18 -25.20
N LEU A 143 12.60 -3.34 -24.85
CA LEU A 143 13.75 -2.95 -25.67
C LEU A 143 14.64 -4.14 -26.09
N ASP A 144 14.46 -5.30 -25.47
CA ASP A 144 15.26 -6.50 -25.70
C ASP A 144 15.01 -7.08 -27.11
N GLY A 145 16.05 -7.06 -27.95
CA GLY A 145 15.97 -7.55 -29.34
C GLY A 145 15.25 -6.60 -30.30
N GLY A 146 14.89 -5.39 -29.85
CA GLY A 146 14.19 -4.37 -30.62
C GLY A 146 13.09 -3.69 -29.80
N ALA A 147 12.76 -2.44 -30.13
CA ALA A 147 11.70 -1.72 -29.44
C ALA A 147 10.32 -2.31 -29.78
N THR A 148 9.57 -2.65 -28.74
CA THR A 148 8.16 -3.07 -28.82
C THR A 148 7.29 -2.04 -28.10
N PHE A 149 6.05 -1.88 -28.54
CA PHE A 149 5.14 -0.83 -28.06
C PHE A 149 3.85 -1.45 -27.52
N LYS A 150 3.24 -0.82 -26.51
CA LYS A 150 1.89 -1.22 -26.08
C LYS A 150 0.92 -1.01 -27.24
N SER A 151 0.08 -2.00 -27.47
CA SER A 151 -0.88 -2.04 -28.57
C SER A 151 -2.23 -2.56 -28.12
N ASP A 152 -3.29 -2.12 -28.81
CA ASP A 152 -4.65 -2.66 -28.73
C ASP A 152 -5.06 -3.27 -30.09
N GLU A 153 -6.33 -3.63 -30.25
CA GLU A 153 -6.87 -4.19 -31.51
C GLU A 153 -6.68 -3.26 -32.73
N SER A 154 -6.44 -1.97 -32.51
CA SER A 154 -6.20 -0.94 -33.53
C SER A 154 -4.72 -0.65 -33.78
N GLY A 155 -3.79 -1.30 -33.08
CA GLY A 155 -2.35 -1.14 -33.22
C GLY A 155 -1.70 -0.43 -32.03
N ALA A 156 -0.54 0.20 -32.25
CA ALA A 156 0.19 0.86 -31.16
C ALA A 156 -0.62 2.01 -30.54
N ILE A 157 -0.74 2.02 -29.21
CA ILE A 157 -1.52 3.02 -28.48
C ILE A 157 -0.83 4.37 -28.61
N GLN A 158 -1.56 5.36 -29.12
CA GLN A 158 -1.07 6.73 -29.19
C GLN A 158 -1.58 7.54 -27.98
N THR A 159 -0.69 7.88 -27.06
CA THR A 159 -1.02 8.70 -25.90
C THR A 159 -1.05 10.17 -26.33
N ASN A 160 -2.15 10.88 -26.06
CA ASN A 160 -2.23 12.33 -26.26
C ASN A 160 -1.40 13.12 -25.22
N ALA A 161 -0.43 12.48 -24.57
CA ALA A 161 0.38 13.05 -23.51
C ALA A 161 1.60 13.75 -24.13
N THR A 162 1.54 15.08 -24.22
CA THR A 162 2.63 15.89 -24.82
C THR A 162 3.61 16.49 -23.81
N GLU A 163 3.38 16.35 -22.50
CA GLU A 163 4.25 16.97 -21.49
C GLU A 163 4.50 16.04 -20.29
N SER A 164 5.79 15.88 -20.00
CA SER A 164 6.38 15.04 -18.96
C SER A 164 6.08 15.59 -17.56
N GLY A 165 5.21 14.89 -16.83
CA GLY A 165 4.98 15.12 -15.41
C GLY A 165 5.83 14.17 -14.55
N THR A 166 6.51 14.75 -13.57
CA THR A 166 7.32 14.12 -12.54
C THR A 166 6.60 12.95 -11.84
N ILE A 167 7.38 11.88 -11.57
CA ILE A 167 7.27 10.89 -10.48
C ILE A 167 6.13 11.19 -9.51
N ARG A 168 5.22 10.22 -9.25
CA ARG A 168 4.15 10.23 -8.23
C ARG A 168 4.32 11.24 -7.08
N ASN A 169 4.10 12.50 -7.39
CA ASN A 169 3.61 13.45 -6.44
C ASN A 169 2.13 13.15 -6.44
N LEU A 170 1.65 12.53 -5.36
CA LEU A 170 0.25 12.59 -4.98
C LEU A 170 -0.05 14.07 -4.71
N ASP A 171 -0.18 14.84 -5.78
CA ASP A 171 -0.70 16.18 -5.74
C ASP A 171 -2.19 16.01 -5.51
N SER A 172 -2.68 16.47 -4.37
CA SER A 172 -4.10 16.46 -4.07
C SER A 172 -4.91 17.17 -5.16
N LYS A 173 -4.30 18.02 -6.00
CA LYS A 173 -4.94 18.66 -7.16
C LYS A 173 -5.07 17.76 -8.39
N GLN A 174 -4.40 16.61 -8.43
CA GLN A 174 -4.37 15.68 -9.57
C GLN A 174 -4.93 14.29 -9.22
N SER A 175 -4.98 13.94 -7.93
CA SER A 175 -5.50 12.67 -7.43
C SER A 175 -6.51 12.90 -6.32
N ALA A 176 -7.57 12.09 -6.29
CA ALA A 176 -8.53 12.13 -5.19
C ALA A 176 -8.04 11.23 -4.05
N ILE A 177 -7.66 11.83 -2.92
CA ILE A 177 -7.11 11.11 -1.77
C ILE A 177 -8.14 11.13 -0.64
N ILE A 178 -8.83 10.01 -0.48
CA ILE A 178 -9.90 9.81 0.50
C ILE A 178 -9.30 9.15 1.73
N ILE A 179 -8.80 9.99 2.62
CA ILE A 179 -8.45 9.64 3.99
C ILE A 179 -9.55 10.32 4.81
N GLY A 180 -10.42 9.58 5.50
CA GLY A 180 -11.54 10.21 6.22
C GLY A 180 -12.91 9.54 6.08
N ALA A 181 -13.01 8.37 5.42
CA ALA A 181 -14.24 7.56 5.44
C ALA A 181 -14.66 7.08 6.85
N THR A 182 -13.84 7.36 7.85
CA THR A 182 -14.04 7.02 9.27
C THR A 182 -13.76 8.20 10.20
N TYR A 183 -13.30 9.35 9.68
CA TYR A 183 -12.82 10.45 10.52
C TYR A 183 -13.56 11.77 10.28
N ASN A 184 -13.96 12.43 11.36
CA ASN A 184 -14.55 13.76 11.33
C ASN A 184 -14.06 14.58 12.53
N VAL A 185 -13.48 15.76 12.27
CA VAL A 185 -12.96 16.68 13.30
C VAL A 185 -14.03 17.17 14.28
N ALA A 186 -15.32 17.04 13.95
CA ALA A 186 -16.44 17.39 14.83
C ALA A 186 -16.85 16.27 15.81
N ALA A 187 -16.31 15.05 15.70
CA ALA A 187 -16.67 13.91 16.55
C ALA A 187 -15.70 13.70 17.73
N THR A 188 -16.19 13.20 18.87
CA THR A 188 -15.33 12.81 20.01
C THR A 188 -14.41 11.65 19.61
N GLY A 189 -13.09 11.80 19.80
CA GLY A 189 -12.10 10.85 19.27
C GLY A 189 -12.01 10.84 17.74
N SER A 190 -12.66 11.82 17.09
CA SER A 190 -12.73 12.02 15.65
C SER A 190 -13.23 10.83 14.83
N ASN A 191 -13.95 9.86 15.42
CA ASN A 191 -14.37 8.62 14.75
C ASN A 191 -15.89 8.63 14.42
N LEU A 192 -16.24 8.44 13.14
CA LEU A 192 -17.62 8.40 12.64
C LEU A 192 -18.41 7.18 13.11
N ASP A 193 -17.74 6.05 13.33
CA ASP A 193 -18.37 4.81 13.78
C ASP A 193 -18.92 4.95 15.20
N ASN A 194 -18.21 5.66 16.07
CA ASN A 194 -18.69 5.98 17.42
C ASN A 194 -19.93 6.86 17.38
N LEU A 195 -19.97 7.83 16.46
CA LEU A 195 -21.13 8.71 16.28
C LEU A 195 -22.34 7.92 15.77
N ALA A 196 -22.13 7.02 14.80
CA ALA A 196 -23.16 6.12 14.29
C ALA A 196 -23.70 5.21 15.41
N TYR A 197 -22.81 4.59 16.19
CA TYR A 197 -23.18 3.74 17.31
C TYR A 197 -24.06 4.48 18.33
N GLN A 198 -23.67 5.70 18.74
CA GLN A 198 -24.46 6.51 19.67
C GLN A 198 -25.82 6.88 19.09
N TYR A 199 -25.87 7.31 17.82
CA TYR A 199 -27.12 7.61 17.14
C TYR A 199 -28.09 6.40 17.16
N PHE A 200 -27.60 5.21 16.83
CA PHE A 200 -28.41 4.00 16.82
C PHE A 200 -28.84 3.58 18.23
N LEU A 201 -27.96 3.72 19.22
CA LEU A 201 -28.29 3.44 20.62
C LEU A 201 -29.45 4.33 21.09
N ASP A 202 -29.37 5.64 20.84
CA ASP A 202 -30.44 6.60 21.19
C ASP A 202 -31.75 6.26 20.49
N ALA A 203 -31.69 5.97 19.18
CA ALA A 203 -32.87 5.61 18.40
C ALA A 203 -33.53 4.30 18.87
N LYS A 204 -32.72 3.30 19.27
CA LYS A 204 -33.22 2.05 19.85
C LYS A 204 -33.82 2.27 21.23
N LEU A 205 -33.21 3.09 22.08
CA LEU A 205 -33.70 3.41 23.42
C LEU A 205 -35.04 4.17 23.40
N ASP A 206 -35.24 5.07 22.44
CA ASP A 206 -36.53 5.77 22.25
C ASP A 206 -37.70 4.81 22.01
N VAL A 207 -37.44 3.68 21.36
CA VAL A 207 -38.43 2.62 21.14
C VAL A 207 -38.51 1.70 22.36
N LEU A 208 -37.36 1.30 22.92
CA LEU A 208 -37.26 0.35 24.03
C LEU A 208 -37.95 0.86 25.31
N ARG A 209 -37.94 2.17 25.56
CA ARG A 209 -38.61 2.81 26.71
C ARG A 209 -40.11 2.50 26.84
N LYS A 210 -40.74 2.00 25.77
CA LYS A 210 -42.15 1.57 25.77
C LYS A 210 -42.36 0.14 26.29
N TYR A 211 -41.28 -0.60 26.54
CA TYR A 211 -41.28 -2.00 26.93
C TYR A 211 -40.56 -2.18 28.28
N ASP A 212 -41.33 -2.07 29.38
CA ASP A 212 -40.80 -2.00 30.76
C ASP A 212 -39.80 -3.11 31.11
N VAL A 213 -40.08 -4.36 30.72
CA VAL A 213 -39.21 -5.51 31.06
C VAL A 213 -37.83 -5.37 30.42
N GLN A 214 -37.79 -5.15 29.11
CA GLN A 214 -36.55 -5.05 28.36
C GLN A 214 -35.80 -3.75 28.66
N TYR A 215 -36.52 -2.65 28.93
CA TYR A 215 -35.90 -1.40 29.34
C TYR A 215 -35.25 -1.52 30.72
N ASN A 216 -35.90 -2.16 31.69
CA ASN A 216 -35.30 -2.42 33.00
C ASN A 216 -34.10 -3.37 32.92
N HIS A 217 -34.15 -4.37 32.03
CA HIS A 217 -33.00 -5.24 31.76
C HIS A 217 -31.79 -4.43 31.24
N TYR A 218 -32.02 -3.54 30.28
CA TYR A 218 -30.99 -2.61 29.79
C TYR A 218 -30.43 -1.73 30.91
N LEU A 219 -31.28 -1.10 31.73
CA LEU A 219 -30.85 -0.25 32.86
C LEU A 219 -30.03 -1.01 33.91
N SER A 220 -30.28 -2.31 34.07
CA SER A 220 -29.50 -3.18 34.97
C SER A 220 -28.13 -3.59 34.41
N GLY A 221 -27.77 -3.14 33.21
CA GLY A 221 -26.54 -3.55 32.52
C GLY A 221 -26.63 -4.92 31.86
N GLY A 222 -27.82 -5.49 31.73
CA GLY A 222 -28.05 -6.71 30.97
C GLY A 222 -27.89 -6.40 29.49
N GLY A 223 -26.85 -6.95 28.84
CA GLY A 223 -26.38 -6.71 27.48
C GLY A 223 -27.44 -6.83 26.37
N THR A 224 -28.39 -5.90 26.37
CA THR A 224 -29.63 -5.97 25.59
C THR A 224 -29.37 -5.79 24.09
N PHE A 225 -28.27 -5.12 23.75
CA PHE A 225 -27.85 -4.84 22.37
C PHE A 225 -26.48 -5.47 22.04
N ASP A 226 -26.03 -6.46 22.81
CA ASP A 226 -24.68 -7.04 22.66
C ASP A 226 -24.50 -7.81 21.35
N GLU A 227 -25.59 -8.35 20.80
CA GLU A 227 -25.60 -9.08 19.52
C GLU A 227 -25.96 -8.19 18.31
N ASP A 228 -26.26 -6.92 18.55
CA ASP A 228 -26.54 -5.97 17.49
C ASP A 228 -25.25 -5.62 16.73
N HIS A 229 -25.42 -5.18 15.49
CA HIS A 229 -24.33 -4.72 14.64
C HIS A 229 -24.87 -3.74 13.61
N PHE A 230 -23.98 -2.92 13.04
CA PHE A 230 -24.28 -2.21 11.80
C PHE A 230 -23.41 -2.70 10.65
N GLN A 231 -23.78 -2.34 9.44
CA GLN A 231 -22.94 -2.41 8.25
C GLN A 231 -22.61 -1.00 7.80
N LYS A 232 -21.33 -0.77 7.48
CA LYS A 232 -20.87 0.49 6.87
C LYS A 232 -20.77 0.33 5.36
N ASN A 233 -21.33 1.29 4.63
CA ASN A 233 -21.15 1.45 3.19
C ASN A 233 -20.34 2.71 2.92
N THR A 234 -19.16 2.53 2.31
CA THR A 234 -18.32 3.62 1.79
C THR A 234 -18.51 3.72 0.29
N LYS A 235 -19.29 4.71 -0.17
CA LYS A 235 -19.60 4.90 -1.59
C LYS A 235 -18.70 5.98 -2.20
N ILE A 236 -17.91 5.61 -3.20
CA ILE A 236 -17.17 6.53 -4.06
C ILE A 236 -18.04 6.87 -5.27
N LYS A 237 -18.30 8.15 -5.49
CA LYS A 237 -19.01 8.66 -6.66
C LYS A 237 -18.10 9.55 -7.49
N ILE A 238 -18.04 9.26 -8.78
CA ILE A 238 -17.28 10.05 -9.75
C ILE A 238 -18.28 10.58 -10.78
N SER A 239 -18.28 11.90 -10.95
CA SER A 239 -19.16 12.58 -11.89
C SER A 239 -18.42 13.65 -12.67
N LYS A 240 -18.91 13.97 -13.87
CA LYS A 240 -18.36 15.04 -14.71
C LYS A 240 -19.44 16.06 -15.05
N LEU A 241 -19.13 17.34 -14.86
CA LEU A 241 -19.96 18.46 -15.32
C LEU A 241 -19.09 19.39 -16.17
N GLY A 242 -19.38 19.45 -17.48
CA GLY A 242 -18.53 20.17 -18.43
C GLY A 242 -17.13 19.55 -18.49
N SER A 243 -16.10 20.34 -18.18
CA SER A 243 -14.70 19.89 -18.10
C SER A 243 -14.25 19.49 -16.69
N THR A 244 -15.10 19.67 -15.68
CA THR A 244 -14.74 19.44 -14.27
C THR A 244 -15.23 18.07 -13.82
N TYR A 245 -14.32 17.28 -13.25
CA TYR A 245 -14.65 16.04 -12.57
C TYR A 245 -14.82 16.32 -11.07
N THR A 246 -15.81 15.68 -10.46
CA THR A 246 -16.04 15.74 -9.02
C THR A 246 -16.00 14.33 -8.47
N VAL A 247 -15.15 14.12 -7.46
CA VAL A 247 -15.09 12.89 -6.66
C VAL A 247 -15.71 13.18 -5.31
N GLU A 248 -16.72 12.38 -4.95
CA GLU A 248 -17.41 12.43 -3.67
C GLU A 248 -17.28 11.07 -2.97
N CYS A 249 -16.98 11.07 -1.67
CA CYS A 249 -17.06 9.88 -0.83
C CYS A 249 -18.25 10.04 0.12
N TYR A 250 -19.14 9.06 0.12
CA TYR A 250 -20.27 8.97 1.01
C TYR A 250 -20.05 7.85 2.03
N VAL A 251 -20.47 8.09 3.26
CA VAL A 251 -20.53 7.07 4.31
C VAL A 251 -21.97 6.97 4.78
N GLU A 252 -22.48 5.75 4.83
CA GLU A 252 -23.80 5.40 5.33
C GLU A 252 -23.69 4.16 6.20
N TYR A 253 -24.40 4.16 7.32
CA TYR A 253 -24.49 3.04 8.23
C TYR A 253 -25.91 2.50 8.25
N THR A 254 -26.06 1.18 8.27
CA THR A 254 -27.34 0.50 8.49
C THR A 254 -27.25 -0.41 9.70
N ASP A 255 -28.02 -0.13 10.75
CA ASP A 255 -28.06 -0.88 12.01
C ASP A 255 -29.08 -2.02 11.96
N TYR A 256 -28.72 -3.12 12.62
CA TYR A 256 -29.54 -4.31 12.75
C TYR A 256 -29.65 -4.68 14.22
N THR A 257 -30.89 -4.64 14.74
CA THR A 257 -31.17 -5.04 16.12
C THR A 257 -31.71 -6.45 16.22
N THR A 258 -31.13 -7.23 17.12
CA THR A 258 -31.57 -8.57 17.48
C THR A 258 -32.76 -8.56 18.42
N VAL A 259 -33.07 -7.42 19.07
CA VAL A 259 -34.16 -7.27 20.03
C VAL A 259 -35.54 -7.34 19.35
N SER A 260 -36.14 -8.53 19.39
CA SER A 260 -37.37 -8.87 18.66
C SER A 260 -38.55 -7.93 18.95
N VAL A 261 -38.69 -7.47 20.20
CA VAL A 261 -39.83 -6.62 20.61
C VAL A 261 -39.81 -5.22 20.01
N ILE A 262 -38.63 -4.69 19.64
CA ILE A 262 -38.52 -3.35 19.04
C ILE A 262 -38.20 -3.39 17.54
N ARG A 263 -37.71 -4.52 17.02
CA ARG A 263 -37.12 -4.64 15.68
C ARG A 263 -37.99 -4.03 14.57
N SER A 264 -39.23 -4.50 14.42
CA SER A 264 -40.11 -4.02 13.34
C SER A 264 -40.43 -2.53 13.46
N GLN A 265 -40.65 -2.04 14.69
CA GLN A 265 -40.92 -0.62 14.92
C GLN A 265 -39.69 0.23 14.62
N TYR A 266 -38.51 -0.21 15.02
CA TYR A 266 -37.24 0.45 14.79
C TYR A 266 -36.92 0.55 13.29
N GLU A 267 -36.98 -0.57 12.57
CA GLU A 267 -36.72 -0.62 11.12
C GLU A 267 -37.73 0.24 10.34
N SER A 268 -39.02 0.16 10.69
CA SER A 268 -40.07 0.96 10.02
C SER A 268 -39.93 2.47 10.25
N SER A 269 -39.18 2.89 11.27
CA SER A 269 -38.95 4.30 11.56
C SER A 269 -37.92 4.95 10.63
N GLY A 270 -37.13 4.16 9.89
CA GLY A 270 -36.00 4.62 9.09
C GLY A 270 -34.79 5.11 9.90
N LYS A 271 -34.89 5.15 11.24
CA LYS A 271 -33.78 5.50 12.14
C LYS A 271 -32.73 4.39 12.28
N ASN A 272 -32.90 3.28 11.56
CA ASN A 272 -31.89 2.24 11.40
C ASN A 272 -30.86 2.59 10.31
N VAL A 273 -31.01 3.72 9.62
CA VAL A 273 -30.01 4.24 8.69
C VAL A 273 -29.45 5.56 9.23
N TYR A 274 -28.13 5.69 9.21
CA TYR A 274 -27.44 6.90 9.64
C TYR A 274 -26.48 7.40 8.58
N LYS A 275 -26.52 8.71 8.34
CA LYS A 275 -25.58 9.45 7.49
C LYS A 275 -24.96 10.56 8.32
N PRO A 276 -23.62 10.58 8.50
CA PRO A 276 -22.99 11.65 9.24
C PRO A 276 -23.15 12.98 8.51
N THR A 277 -23.61 14.01 9.20
CA THR A 277 -23.66 15.36 8.65
C THR A 277 -22.25 15.95 8.60
N THR A 278 -21.88 16.47 7.44
CA THR A 278 -20.55 17.06 7.19
C THR A 278 -20.71 18.46 6.58
N LEU A 279 -19.60 19.15 6.36
CA LEU A 279 -19.59 20.44 5.66
C LEU A 279 -20.01 20.33 4.18
N TYR A 280 -19.99 19.13 3.59
CA TYR A 280 -20.38 18.89 2.20
C TYR A 280 -21.82 18.40 2.04
N GLY A 281 -22.49 18.04 3.14
CA GLY A 281 -23.84 17.48 3.16
C GLY A 281 -23.91 16.14 3.89
N ASP A 282 -25.11 15.55 3.96
CA ASP A 282 -25.35 14.30 4.66
C ASP A 282 -24.62 13.12 4.01
N GLY A 283 -23.78 12.47 4.79
CA GLY A 283 -22.96 11.33 4.40
C GLY A 283 -21.70 11.70 3.63
N ILE A 284 -21.53 12.93 3.13
CA ILE A 284 -20.43 13.29 2.22
C ILE A 284 -19.15 13.61 2.99
N VAL A 285 -18.34 12.60 3.28
CA VAL A 285 -17.10 12.76 4.08
C VAL A 285 -15.92 13.33 3.28
N TYR A 286 -15.99 13.27 1.96
CA TYR A 286 -14.98 13.86 1.07
C TYR A 286 -15.65 14.38 -0.19
N LYS A 287 -15.22 15.55 -0.65
CA LYS A 287 -15.61 16.11 -1.93
C LYS A 287 -14.47 16.93 -2.50
N GLN A 288 -14.11 16.66 -3.75
CA GLN A 288 -13.10 17.43 -4.45
C GLN A 288 -13.38 17.51 -5.95
N GLU A 289 -13.01 18.66 -6.53
CA GLU A 289 -13.13 18.95 -7.95
C GLU A 289 -11.76 18.96 -8.65
N PHE A 290 -11.74 18.49 -9.90
CA PHE A 290 -10.56 18.33 -10.73
C PHE A 290 -10.83 18.85 -12.13
N THR A 291 -10.04 19.84 -12.57
CA THR A 291 -10.19 20.46 -13.90
C THR A 291 -9.19 19.94 -14.93
N ASN A 292 -8.20 19.17 -14.50
CA ASN A 292 -7.06 18.75 -15.32
C ASN A 292 -7.17 17.31 -15.84
N GLY A 293 -8.37 16.74 -15.81
CA GLY A 293 -8.64 15.36 -16.21
C GLY A 293 -9.32 14.53 -15.12
N LEU A 294 -9.69 13.30 -15.47
CA LEU A 294 -10.25 12.33 -14.53
C LEU A 294 -9.13 11.90 -13.56
N PRO A 295 -9.25 12.18 -12.25
CA PRO A 295 -8.24 11.77 -11.30
C PRO A 295 -8.32 10.25 -11.01
N PRO A 296 -7.19 9.59 -10.73
CA PRO A 296 -7.22 8.33 -9.97
C PRO A 296 -7.77 8.59 -8.56
N VAL A 297 -8.50 7.62 -8.01
CA VAL A 297 -9.09 7.71 -6.67
C VAL A 297 -8.38 6.75 -5.72
N TYR A 298 -7.86 7.27 -4.61
CA TYR A 298 -7.20 6.51 -3.56
C TYR A 298 -8.06 6.55 -2.30
N LEU A 299 -8.48 5.40 -1.80
CA LEU A 299 -9.24 5.23 -0.58
C LEU A 299 -8.38 4.56 0.49
N LEU A 300 -8.12 5.27 1.59
CA LEU A 300 -7.68 4.63 2.83
C LEU A 300 -8.89 4.04 3.52
N TYR A 301 -9.05 2.73 3.39
CA TYR A 301 -10.08 1.95 4.03
C TYR A 301 -9.65 1.58 5.45
N VAL A 302 -10.58 1.77 6.38
CA VAL A 302 -10.46 1.32 7.76
C VAL A 302 -11.74 0.58 8.07
N PRO A 303 -11.69 -0.68 8.53
CA PRO A 303 -12.89 -1.41 8.92
C PRO A 303 -13.72 -0.69 9.97
N ALA A 304 -15.04 -0.85 9.92
CA ALA A 304 -15.92 -0.19 10.87
C ALA A 304 -15.95 -0.88 12.25
N ILE A 305 -16.15 -0.09 13.32
CA ILE A 305 -16.39 -0.62 14.67
C ILE A 305 -17.81 -0.45 15.17
N TYR A 306 -18.40 -1.52 15.70
CA TYR A 306 -19.64 -1.47 16.47
C TYR A 306 -19.34 -1.76 17.94
N ASN A 307 -19.63 -0.80 18.83
CA ASN A 307 -19.42 -0.94 20.27
C ASN A 307 -18.01 -1.49 20.64
N GLY A 308 -16.97 -0.96 19.99
CA GLY A 308 -15.58 -1.37 20.19
C GLY A 308 -15.17 -2.70 19.54
N SER A 309 -16.04 -3.38 18.79
CA SER A 309 -15.73 -4.59 18.02
C SER A 309 -15.68 -4.28 16.52
N TYR A 310 -14.73 -4.85 15.78
CA TYR A 310 -14.79 -4.85 14.31
C TYR A 310 -16.10 -5.45 13.80
N CYS A 311 -16.70 -4.79 12.81
CA CYS A 311 -17.82 -5.34 12.05
C CYS A 311 -17.36 -6.54 11.24
N THR A 312 -18.23 -7.51 10.99
CA THR A 312 -17.88 -8.74 10.27
C THR A 312 -17.82 -8.53 8.74
N THR A 313 -18.48 -7.49 8.23
CA THR A 313 -18.55 -7.20 6.81
C THR A 313 -18.71 -5.69 6.59
N ASP A 314 -17.90 -5.17 5.68
CA ASP A 314 -17.97 -3.79 5.19
C ASP A 314 -18.20 -3.79 3.67
N THR A 315 -18.84 -2.73 3.19
CA THR A 315 -19.13 -2.56 1.76
C THR A 315 -18.47 -1.31 1.23
N ILE A 316 -17.78 -1.42 0.09
CA ILE A 316 -17.34 -0.29 -0.71
C ILE A 316 -18.18 -0.28 -1.98
N THR A 317 -18.82 0.84 -2.26
CA THR A 317 -19.63 1.00 -3.48
C THR A 317 -18.94 1.96 -4.44
N VAL A 318 -18.83 1.63 -5.72
CA VAL A 318 -18.34 2.56 -6.75
C VAL A 318 -19.46 2.97 -7.69
N ASP A 319 -19.55 4.27 -7.94
CA ASP A 319 -20.51 4.91 -8.83
C ASP A 319 -19.76 5.77 -9.86
N ASN A 320 -19.44 5.15 -11.00
CA ASN A 320 -18.88 5.83 -12.19
C ASN A 320 -19.96 6.15 -13.24
N SER A 321 -21.25 6.09 -12.88
CA SER A 321 -22.35 6.31 -13.83
C SER A 321 -22.35 7.73 -14.42
N GLY A 322 -21.73 8.69 -13.72
CA GLY A 322 -21.61 10.08 -14.12
C GLY A 322 -20.46 10.40 -15.07
N ILE A 323 -19.72 9.39 -15.55
CA ILE A 323 -18.60 9.56 -16.49
C ILE A 323 -18.67 8.54 -17.64
N SER A 324 -17.93 8.82 -18.71
CA SER A 324 -17.79 7.92 -19.87
C SER A 324 -16.40 7.31 -19.99
N GLU A 325 -15.43 7.91 -19.30
CA GLU A 325 -14.03 7.53 -19.26
C GLU A 325 -13.81 6.42 -18.23
N LYS A 326 -12.74 5.65 -18.43
CA LYS A 326 -12.35 4.58 -17.51
C LYS A 326 -11.80 5.17 -16.20
N ALA A 327 -12.39 4.80 -15.07
CA ALA A 327 -11.93 5.24 -13.75
C ALA A 327 -11.05 4.19 -13.07
N ASP A 328 -10.05 4.66 -12.33
CA ASP A 328 -9.18 3.82 -11.52
C ASP A 328 -9.40 4.13 -10.03
N VAL A 329 -9.67 3.09 -9.24
CA VAL A 329 -9.90 3.17 -7.80
C VAL A 329 -8.91 2.25 -7.07
N TYR A 330 -8.20 2.80 -6.11
CA TYR A 330 -7.17 2.10 -5.32
C TYR A 330 -7.58 2.08 -3.85
N VAL A 331 -7.60 0.91 -3.21
CA VAL A 331 -8.06 0.74 -1.83
C VAL A 331 -6.95 0.18 -0.94
N PHE A 332 -6.73 0.81 0.21
CA PHE A 332 -5.66 0.46 1.15
C PHE A 332 -6.23 0.18 2.54
N GLU A 333 -5.96 -0.98 3.15
CA GLU A 333 -6.58 -1.41 4.43
C GLU A 333 -5.88 -0.87 5.69
N THR A 334 -4.60 -0.51 5.59
CA THR A 334 -3.82 -0.22 6.80
C THR A 334 -2.76 0.83 6.55
N THR A 335 -2.44 1.56 7.61
CA THR A 335 -1.36 2.54 7.64
C THR A 335 0.02 1.90 7.80
N ALA A 336 0.06 0.62 8.21
CA ALA A 336 1.28 -0.17 8.37
C ALA A 336 1.94 -0.49 7.02
N GLU A 337 1.15 -0.58 5.94
CA GLU A 337 1.63 -0.81 4.57
C GLU A 337 1.68 0.48 3.73
N LEU A 338 1.29 1.63 4.29
CA LEU A 338 1.42 2.91 3.60
C LEU A 338 2.89 3.33 3.54
N SER A 339 3.33 3.76 2.37
CA SER A 339 4.62 4.43 2.23
C SER A 339 4.67 5.70 3.10
N ASP A 340 5.87 6.12 3.50
CA ASP A 340 6.06 7.28 4.36
C ASP A 340 5.49 8.58 3.76
N THR A 341 5.38 8.65 2.43
CA THR A 341 4.72 9.74 1.71
C THR A 341 3.23 9.83 2.03
N TYR A 342 2.50 8.70 1.98
CA TYR A 342 1.08 8.67 2.36
C TYR A 342 0.89 9.02 3.84
N LYS A 343 1.76 8.52 4.72
CA LYS A 343 1.71 8.83 6.15
C LYS A 343 1.91 10.32 6.43
N LYS A 344 2.74 11.02 5.65
CA LYS A 344 2.92 12.47 5.76
C LYS A 344 1.65 13.23 5.36
N ILE A 345 1.04 12.89 4.21
CA ILE A 345 -0.20 13.53 3.74
C ILE A 345 -1.32 13.38 4.78
N ILE A 346 -1.49 12.19 5.35
CA ILE A 346 -2.50 11.91 6.38
C ILE A 346 -2.30 12.79 7.62
N ARG A 347 -1.05 12.89 8.10
CA ARG A 347 -0.71 13.73 9.26
C ARG A 347 -1.01 15.20 9.03
N GLU A 348 -0.66 15.72 7.85
CA GLU A 348 -0.90 17.11 7.46
C GLU A 348 -2.41 17.40 7.31
N GLN A 349 -3.17 16.49 6.70
CA GLN A 349 -4.60 16.66 6.47
C GLN A 349 -5.41 16.62 7.77
N PHE A 350 -5.05 15.75 8.71
CA PHE A 350 -5.79 15.56 9.97
C PHE A 350 -5.17 16.30 11.16
N ASN A 351 -4.06 17.01 10.93
CA ASN A 351 -3.29 17.69 11.98
C ASN A 351 -2.94 16.77 13.16
N VAL A 352 -2.49 15.55 12.85
CA VAL A 352 -2.06 14.52 13.82
C VAL A 352 -0.55 14.28 13.72
N ALA A 353 0.10 13.99 14.84
CA ALA A 353 1.57 13.84 14.90
C ALA A 353 2.04 12.50 14.32
N ASN A 354 1.29 11.42 14.57
CA ASN A 354 1.44 10.11 13.96
C ASN A 354 0.12 9.66 13.36
N VAL A 355 0.20 8.87 12.29
CA VAL A 355 -0.98 8.25 11.69
C VAL A 355 -1.63 7.26 12.67
N ASP A 356 -0.83 6.64 13.54
CA ASP A 356 -1.31 5.74 14.60
C ASP A 356 -2.04 6.48 15.74
N ASP A 357 -1.92 7.82 15.81
CA ASP A 357 -2.68 8.65 16.77
C ASP A 357 -4.15 8.80 16.35
N LEU A 358 -4.48 8.49 15.08
CA LEU A 358 -5.85 8.32 14.62
C LEU A 358 -6.43 7.13 15.39
N THR A 359 -7.22 7.44 16.41
CA THR A 359 -7.51 6.53 17.52
C THR A 359 -8.39 5.39 17.04
N TYR A 360 -7.78 4.23 16.80
CA TYR A 360 -8.49 2.98 16.54
C TYR A 360 -8.29 2.05 17.74
N THR A 361 -9.15 2.15 18.74
CA THR A 361 -9.03 1.33 19.96
C THR A 361 -10.14 0.28 20.00
N ASN A 362 -9.82 -0.93 19.51
CA ASN A 362 -10.49 -2.17 19.94
C ASN A 362 -9.97 -2.56 21.34
N ALA A 363 -10.24 -1.71 22.33
CA ALA A 363 -9.86 -1.97 23.71
C ALA A 363 -10.95 -2.79 24.40
N GLY A 364 -11.14 -4.05 23.98
CA GLY A 364 -11.98 -4.97 24.76
C GLY A 364 -12.49 -6.24 24.09
N LYS A 365 -12.29 -6.46 22.78
CA LYS A 365 -12.93 -7.57 22.06
C LYS A 365 -11.92 -8.31 21.15
N ASN A 366 -11.96 -9.64 21.15
CA ASN A 366 -10.99 -10.52 20.45
C ASN A 366 -11.12 -10.55 18.91
N THR A 367 -11.78 -9.56 18.28
CA THR A 367 -11.95 -9.50 16.83
C THR A 367 -10.72 -8.90 16.15
N LYS A 368 -10.27 -9.49 15.04
CA LYS A 368 -9.14 -8.98 14.26
C LYS A 368 -9.63 -8.26 13.02
N MET A 369 -8.89 -7.22 12.63
CA MET A 369 -9.13 -6.48 11.40
C MET A 369 -9.13 -7.38 10.15
N SER A 370 -8.21 -8.35 10.11
CA SER A 370 -8.07 -9.34 9.02
C SER A 370 -9.29 -10.25 8.84
N ASP A 371 -10.19 -10.29 9.82
CA ASP A 371 -11.39 -11.14 9.76
C ASP A 371 -12.57 -10.40 9.11
N VAL A 372 -12.44 -9.09 8.85
CA VAL A 372 -13.48 -8.28 8.21
C VAL A 372 -13.55 -8.60 6.72
N LYS A 373 -14.74 -9.02 6.26
CA LYS A 373 -14.98 -9.28 4.84
C LYS A 373 -15.35 -7.99 4.12
N VAL A 374 -14.51 -7.54 3.21
CA VAL A 374 -14.76 -6.32 2.42
C VAL A 374 -15.30 -6.69 1.06
N ARG A 375 -16.45 -6.11 0.70
CA ARG A 375 -17.14 -6.40 -0.57
C ARG A 375 -17.18 -5.15 -1.44
N LEU A 376 -16.91 -5.32 -2.72
CA LEU A 376 -17.11 -4.27 -3.71
C LEU A 376 -18.50 -4.39 -4.34
N LYS A 377 -19.27 -3.31 -4.32
CA LYS A 377 -20.59 -3.18 -4.95
C LYS A 377 -20.59 -2.10 -6.00
N LEU A 378 -21.46 -2.24 -7.00
CA LEU A 378 -21.62 -1.23 -8.04
C LEU A 378 -22.95 -0.48 -7.83
N ALA A 379 -22.90 0.85 -7.90
CA ALA A 379 -24.12 1.64 -7.85
C ALA A 379 -24.99 1.39 -9.11
N ALA A 380 -26.29 1.69 -9.01
CA ALA A 380 -27.18 1.60 -10.15
C ALA A 380 -26.67 2.48 -11.31
N GLY A 381 -26.51 1.87 -12.50
CA GLY A 381 -26.01 2.55 -13.70
C GLY A 381 -24.48 2.66 -13.79
N ALA A 382 -23.72 2.17 -12.80
CA ALA A 382 -22.28 2.04 -12.90
C ALA A 382 -21.89 1.01 -13.98
N LYS A 383 -20.76 1.25 -14.64
CA LYS A 383 -20.26 0.44 -15.75
C LYS A 383 -18.99 -0.28 -15.33
N SER A 384 -19.06 -1.60 -15.21
CA SER A 384 -17.90 -2.44 -14.87
C SER A 384 -16.81 -2.44 -15.94
N SER A 385 -17.14 -2.25 -17.22
CA SER A 385 -16.16 -2.16 -18.31
C SER A 385 -15.24 -0.94 -18.18
N ASP A 386 -15.75 0.12 -17.54
CA ASP A 386 -15.12 1.43 -17.47
C ASP A 386 -14.58 1.70 -16.05
N LEU A 387 -14.21 0.63 -15.33
CA LEU A 387 -13.72 0.69 -13.97
C LEU A 387 -12.56 -0.29 -13.79
N ASN A 388 -11.46 0.17 -13.21
CA ASN A 388 -10.45 -0.70 -12.61
C ASN A 388 -10.43 -0.46 -11.10
N VAL A 389 -10.39 -1.54 -10.32
CA VAL A 389 -10.28 -1.46 -8.86
C VAL A 389 -9.16 -2.36 -8.38
N TYR A 390 -8.25 -1.77 -7.61
CA TYR A 390 -7.09 -2.47 -7.07
C TYR A 390 -6.99 -2.31 -5.55
N ALA A 391 -6.48 -3.33 -4.87
CA ALA A 391 -6.30 -3.30 -3.42
C ALA A 391 -4.99 -3.94 -2.94
N ASN A 392 -4.45 -3.47 -1.81
CA ASN A 392 -3.29 -4.10 -1.16
C ASN A 392 -3.66 -5.33 -0.31
N PHE A 393 -4.95 -5.62 -0.17
CA PHE A 393 -5.49 -6.70 0.67
C PHE A 393 -6.56 -7.49 -0.10
N ASP A 394 -7.03 -8.60 0.46
CA ASP A 394 -8.04 -9.44 -0.18
C ASP A 394 -9.45 -8.90 0.02
N PHE A 395 -10.18 -8.75 -1.08
CA PHE A 395 -11.62 -8.56 -1.06
C PHE A 395 -12.35 -9.91 -1.02
N ASP A 396 -13.54 -9.92 -0.43
CA ASP A 396 -14.52 -11.00 -0.54
C ASP A 396 -15.15 -10.98 -1.95
N ASN A 397 -14.31 -11.28 -2.96
CA ASN A 397 -14.64 -11.21 -4.38
C ASN A 397 -15.80 -12.14 -4.74
N VAL A 398 -15.97 -13.26 -4.01
CA VAL A 398 -17.08 -14.20 -4.20
C VAL A 398 -18.45 -13.54 -3.95
N ASN A 399 -18.51 -12.57 -3.03
CA ASN A 399 -19.73 -11.84 -2.67
C ASN A 399 -19.73 -10.39 -3.19
N SER A 400 -18.78 -10.03 -4.05
CA SER A 400 -18.68 -8.71 -4.68
C SER A 400 -19.37 -8.70 -6.04
N ASP A 401 -19.87 -7.54 -6.46
CA ASP A 401 -20.47 -7.37 -7.79
C ASP A 401 -19.41 -7.22 -8.89
N TYR A 402 -18.20 -6.82 -8.49
CA TYR A 402 -17.05 -6.60 -9.36
C TYR A 402 -15.79 -7.15 -8.69
N PRO A 403 -14.95 -7.93 -9.41
CA PRO A 403 -13.72 -8.47 -8.84
C PRO A 403 -12.69 -7.35 -8.65
N VAL A 404 -12.11 -7.30 -7.45
CA VAL A 404 -10.99 -6.41 -7.14
C VAL A 404 -9.68 -7.18 -7.35
N ALA A 405 -8.80 -6.61 -8.17
CA ALA A 405 -7.47 -7.16 -8.42
C ALA A 405 -6.47 -6.70 -7.35
N ARG A 406 -5.37 -7.43 -7.15
CA ARG A 406 -4.29 -6.95 -6.28
C ARG A 406 -3.55 -5.78 -6.94
N LEU A 407 -3.02 -4.85 -6.14
CA LEU A 407 -2.17 -3.76 -6.65
C LEU A 407 -0.99 -4.26 -7.49
N THR A 408 -0.44 -5.44 -7.17
CA THR A 408 0.64 -6.08 -7.93
C THR A 408 0.23 -6.50 -9.35
N GLU A 409 -1.08 -6.59 -9.61
CA GLU A 409 -1.65 -6.93 -10.91
C GLU A 409 -1.93 -5.69 -11.74
N ASP A 410 -1.84 -4.48 -11.17
CA ASP A 410 -2.04 -3.25 -11.91
C ASP A 410 -0.91 -3.04 -12.94
N GLN A 411 -1.31 -3.02 -14.22
CA GLN A 411 -0.44 -2.77 -15.36
C GLN A 411 -0.61 -1.35 -15.91
N SER A 412 -1.45 -0.52 -15.28
CA SER A 412 -1.68 0.88 -15.68
C SER A 412 -0.39 1.72 -15.57
N ASP A 413 0.48 1.34 -14.65
CA ASP A 413 1.79 1.93 -14.33
C ASP A 413 2.96 1.49 -15.22
N SER A 414 2.78 0.59 -16.20
CA SER A 414 3.90 0.24 -17.10
C SER A 414 4.10 1.30 -18.22
N VAL A 415 4.13 2.58 -17.83
CA VAL A 415 4.73 3.69 -18.59
C VAL A 415 5.90 4.23 -17.77
N TYR A 416 6.96 3.43 -17.73
CA TYR A 416 8.22 3.85 -17.16
C TYR A 416 8.79 4.99 -18.03
N MET A 417 9.41 5.99 -17.42
CA MET A 417 10.14 7.04 -18.13
C MET A 417 11.63 6.67 -18.21
N TYR A 418 12.15 6.07 -17.15
CA TYR A 418 13.53 5.61 -17.08
C TYR A 418 13.61 4.21 -16.48
N ASP A 419 14.49 3.40 -17.05
CA ASP A 419 14.94 2.15 -16.42
C ASP A 419 16.23 2.44 -15.67
N ILE A 420 16.29 2.00 -14.41
CA ILE A 420 17.41 2.24 -13.49
C ILE A 420 17.94 0.90 -13.01
N THR A 421 19.24 0.66 -13.23
CA THR A 421 19.92 -0.53 -12.72
C THR A 421 21.05 -0.11 -11.80
N VAL A 422 20.99 -0.52 -10.54
CA VAL A 422 22.05 -0.30 -9.55
C VAL A 422 22.87 -1.57 -9.40
N THR A 423 24.17 -1.48 -9.58
CA THR A 423 25.12 -2.59 -9.38
C THR A 423 26.18 -2.20 -8.35
N LEU A 424 26.20 -2.91 -7.23
CA LEU A 424 27.27 -2.84 -6.23
C LEU A 424 28.27 -3.97 -6.46
N THR A 425 29.55 -3.64 -6.53
CA THR A 425 30.66 -4.58 -6.69
C THR A 425 31.53 -4.55 -5.44
N ASP A 426 31.68 -5.71 -4.79
CA ASP A 426 32.52 -5.85 -3.59
C ASP A 426 34.02 -5.91 -3.93
N SER A 427 34.86 -5.91 -2.90
CA SER A 427 36.33 -5.98 -3.02
C SER A 427 36.85 -7.23 -3.74
N LYS A 428 36.04 -8.28 -3.87
CA LYS A 428 36.35 -9.55 -4.53
C LYS A 428 35.75 -9.64 -5.94
N GLY A 429 35.07 -8.60 -6.40
CA GLY A 429 34.40 -8.56 -7.71
C GLY A 429 33.01 -9.19 -7.74
N ASN A 430 32.43 -9.57 -6.60
CA ASN A 430 31.05 -10.07 -6.56
C ASN A 430 30.08 -8.92 -6.79
N LYS A 431 29.10 -9.15 -7.67
CA LYS A 431 28.11 -8.14 -8.04
C LYS A 431 26.77 -8.41 -7.35
N THR A 432 26.16 -7.34 -6.85
CA THR A 432 24.77 -7.30 -6.41
C THR A 432 24.05 -6.28 -7.28
N THR A 433 23.05 -6.74 -8.03
CA THR A 433 22.30 -5.90 -8.97
C THR A 433 20.85 -5.82 -8.54
N VAL A 434 20.33 -4.60 -8.52
CA VAL A 434 18.92 -4.26 -8.28
C VAL A 434 18.45 -3.42 -9.46
N THR A 435 17.27 -3.74 -9.98
CA THR A 435 16.65 -3.02 -11.08
C THR A 435 15.36 -2.38 -10.61
N GLY A 436 15.06 -1.20 -11.12
CA GLY A 436 13.78 -0.56 -10.93
C GLY A 436 13.53 0.49 -11.99
N THR A 437 12.39 1.13 -11.89
CA THR A 437 11.93 2.05 -12.91
C THR A 437 11.46 3.36 -12.28
N ARG A 438 11.62 4.45 -13.03
CA ARG A 438 11.11 5.79 -12.70
C ARG A 438 10.09 6.14 -13.77
N GLY A 439 8.83 6.29 -13.44
CA GLY A 439 7.78 6.60 -14.41
C GLY A 439 6.49 7.01 -13.74
N LYS A 440 5.53 7.42 -14.56
CA LYS A 440 4.24 7.98 -14.11
C LYS A 440 3.48 6.98 -13.25
#